data_AF-A0A821FQY3-F1
#
_entry.id   AF-A0A821FQY3-F1
#
_cell.length_a   1.000
_cell.length_b   1.000
_cell.length_c   1.000
_cell.angle_alpha   90.00
_cell.angle_beta   90.00
_cell.angle_gamma   90.00
#
_symmetry.space_group_name_H-M   'P 1'
#
loop_
_entity.id
_entity.type
_entity.pdbx_description
1 polymer ?
#
loop_
_entity_poly.entity_id
_entity_poly.type
_entity_poly.pdbx_seq_one_letter_code
_entity_poly.pdbx_strand_id
1 'polypeptide(L)'
;MAVVIIFLQYLWEVLKHKYFIIVAGFRINYLLRSTSYRVSYRRLFLHDISKLGKSEFWPYAEYFCGSKDINQKKHDAFHVAWLHHVAHNDHHCEHFISNYSQIAKQLRNNPELAQNYLREMPDDAIL
;
A
#
# COMPACT_ATOMS: atom_id res chain seq x y z
N MET A 1 -25.31 -2.25 -13.28
CA MET A 1 -24.43 -3.37 -13.72
C MET A 1 -22.94 -3.02 -13.62
N ALA A 2 -22.47 -1.90 -14.18
CA ALA A 2 -21.05 -1.51 -14.13
C ALA A 2 -20.43 -1.43 -12.72
N VAL A 3 -21.14 -0.84 -11.75
CA VAL A 3 -20.70 -0.71 -10.34
C VAL A 3 -20.41 -2.05 -9.68
N VAL A 4 -21.28 -3.05 -9.89
CA VAL A 4 -21.09 -4.40 -9.31
C VAL A 4 -19.89 -5.10 -9.95
N ILE A 5 -19.70 -4.93 -11.26
CA ILE A 5 -18.55 -5.49 -11.98
C ILE A 5 -17.25 -4.88 -11.45
N ILE A 6 -17.18 -3.55 -11.34
CA ILE A 6 -16.01 -2.83 -10.79
C ILE A 6 -15.70 -3.30 -9.36
N PHE A 7 -16.73 -3.42 -8.52
CA PHE A 7 -16.58 -3.90 -7.15
C PHE A 7 -15.99 -5.31 -7.12
N LEU A 8 -16.55 -6.26 -7.88
CA LEU A 8 -16.11 -7.65 -7.90
C LEU A 8 -14.70 -7.80 -8.48
N GLN A 9 -14.38 -7.04 -9.55
CA GLN A 9 -13.05 -7.03 -10.14
C GLN A 9 -12.01 -6.55 -9.13
N TYR A 10 -12.23 -5.40 -8.49
CA TYR A 10 -11.27 -4.87 -7.52
C TYR A 10 -11.16 -5.75 -6.28
N LEU A 11 -12.29 -6.25 -5.75
CA LEU A 11 -12.27 -7.20 -4.63
C LEU A 11 -11.45 -8.45 -4.97
N TRP A 12 -11.62 -8.99 -6.18
CA TRP A 12 -10.83 -10.13 -6.64
C TRP A 12 -9.33 -9.81 -6.70
N GLU A 13 -8.95 -8.64 -7.21
CA GLU A 13 -7.53 -8.22 -7.25
C GLU A 13 -6.92 -8.11 -5.85
N VAL A 14 -7.64 -7.53 -4.89
CA VAL A 14 -7.18 -7.42 -3.49
C VAL A 14 -7.06 -8.79 -2.84
N LEU A 15 -8.05 -9.67 -3.00
CA LEU A 15 -8.03 -11.03 -2.46
C LEU A 15 -6.93 -11.89 -3.07
N LYS A 16 -6.71 -11.78 -4.39
CA LYS A 16 -5.65 -12.48 -5.11
C LYS A 16 -4.26 -12.03 -4.62
N HIS A 17 -4.05 -10.73 -4.47
CA HIS A 17 -2.82 -10.19 -3.88
C HIS A 17 -2.59 -10.73 -2.46
N LYS A 18 -3.62 -10.68 -1.61
CA LYS A 18 -3.56 -11.21 -0.24
C LYS A 18 -3.18 -12.68 -0.19
N TYR A 19 -3.78 -13.49 -1.08
CA TYR A 19 -3.45 -14.90 -1.22
C TYR A 19 -1.98 -15.12 -1.58
N PHE A 20 -1.44 -14.39 -2.56
CA PHE A 20 -0.03 -14.51 -2.95
C PHE A 20 0.93 -14.13 -1.82
N ILE A 21 0.66 -13.03 -1.10
CA ILE A 21 1.49 -12.62 0.04
C ILE A 21 1.48 -13.70 1.13
N ILE A 22 0.32 -14.24 1.48
CA ILE A 22 0.21 -15.29 2.49
C ILE A 22 1.00 -16.53 2.04
N VAL A 23 0.75 -17.05 0.83
CA VAL A 23 1.43 -18.26 0.34
C VAL A 23 2.94 -18.06 0.27
N ALA A 24 3.40 -16.91 -0.22
CA ALA A 24 4.81 -16.57 -0.28
C ALA A 24 5.43 -16.55 1.13
N GLY A 25 4.78 -15.88 2.09
CA GLY A 25 5.27 -15.79 3.47
C GLY A 25 5.32 -17.15 4.18
N PHE A 26 4.31 -18.00 4.00
CA PHE A 26 4.34 -19.38 4.51
C PHE A 26 5.46 -20.20 3.85
N ARG A 27 5.66 -20.06 2.54
CA ARG A 27 6.73 -20.75 1.82
C ARG A 27 8.12 -20.30 2.29
N ILE A 28 8.34 -19.00 2.47
CA ILE A 28 9.59 -18.45 2.99
C ILE A 28 9.87 -19.01 4.38
N ASN A 29 8.89 -18.98 5.28
CA ASN A 29 9.03 -19.55 6.63
C ASN A 29 9.32 -21.04 6.61
N TYR A 30 8.75 -21.80 5.67
CA TYR A 30 9.05 -23.22 5.49
C TYR A 30 10.49 -23.46 5.00
N LEU A 31 10.97 -22.67 4.04
CA LEU A 31 12.33 -22.77 3.50
C LEU A 31 13.39 -22.35 4.51
N LEU A 32 13.11 -21.33 5.32
CA LEU A 32 14.03 -20.78 6.32
C LEU A 32 13.89 -21.41 7.71
N ARG A 33 13.13 -22.50 7.86
CA ARG A 33 12.81 -23.13 9.15
C ARG A 33 14.01 -23.60 9.98
N SER A 34 15.17 -23.78 9.35
CA SER A 34 16.43 -24.13 10.00
C SER A 34 17.28 -22.92 10.42
N THR A 35 16.80 -21.70 10.19
CA THR A 35 17.46 -20.45 10.53
C THR A 35 16.71 -19.73 11.65
N SER A 36 17.31 -18.66 12.20
CA SER A 36 16.62 -17.75 13.13
C SER A 36 15.67 -16.77 12.43
N TYR A 37 15.70 -16.69 11.10
CA TYR A 37 14.87 -15.75 10.33
C TYR A 37 13.46 -16.28 10.13
N ARG A 38 12.47 -15.40 10.34
CA ARG A 38 11.06 -15.72 10.15
C ARG A 38 10.24 -14.47 9.84
N VAL A 39 9.39 -14.57 8.83
CA VAL A 39 8.37 -13.57 8.55
C VAL A 39 7.24 -13.70 9.57
N SER A 40 6.85 -12.57 10.17
CA SER A 40 5.75 -12.53 11.13
C SER A 40 4.42 -12.89 10.47
N TYR A 41 3.76 -13.96 10.95
CA TYR A 41 2.42 -14.31 10.47
C TYR A 41 1.41 -13.19 10.70
N ARG A 42 1.55 -12.44 11.81
CA ARG A 42 0.69 -11.28 12.06
C ARG A 42 0.85 -10.22 10.97
N ARG A 43 2.08 -9.90 10.55
CA ARG A 43 2.32 -8.95 9.44
C ARG A 43 1.73 -9.47 8.13
N LEU A 44 1.91 -10.75 7.80
CA LEU A 44 1.31 -11.35 6.58
C LEU A 44 -0.22 -11.22 6.54
N PHE A 45 -0.89 -11.53 7.65
CA PHE A 45 -2.36 -11.42 7.73
C PHE A 45 -2.86 -9.98 7.83
N LEU A 46 -2.07 -9.03 8.32
CA LEU A 46 -2.45 -7.61 8.38
C LEU A 46 -2.01 -6.79 7.16
N HIS A 47 -1.10 -7.30 6.33
CA HIS A 47 -0.62 -6.67 5.09
C HIS A 47 -1.79 -6.10 4.26
N ASP A 48 -1.76 -4.81 3.96
CA ASP A 48 -2.75 -4.12 3.11
C ASP A 48 -4.22 -4.28 3.54
N ILE A 49 -4.50 -4.59 4.81
CA ILE A 49 -5.90 -4.78 5.25
C ILE A 49 -6.72 -3.50 5.07
N SER A 50 -6.06 -2.33 5.09
CA SER A 50 -6.70 -1.03 4.88
C SER A 50 -7.34 -0.88 3.48
N LYS A 51 -6.89 -1.64 2.46
CA LYS A 51 -7.46 -1.61 1.10
C LYS A 51 -8.93 -2.03 1.03
N LEU A 52 -9.40 -2.77 2.04
CA LEU A 52 -10.80 -3.17 2.19
C LEU A 52 -11.67 -2.10 2.86
N GLY A 53 -11.06 -1.06 3.43
CA GLY A 53 -11.75 0.06 4.06
C GLY A 53 -12.38 1.00 3.03
N LYS A 54 -13.47 1.69 3.42
CA LYS A 54 -14.21 2.58 2.50
C LYS A 54 -13.38 3.73 1.95
N SER A 55 -12.39 4.21 2.70
CA SER A 55 -11.48 5.31 2.30
C SER A 55 -10.56 4.92 1.16
N GLU A 56 -10.26 3.62 0.99
CA GLU A 56 -9.36 3.11 -0.04
C GLU A 56 -10.09 2.34 -1.12
N PHE A 57 -11.07 1.51 -0.75
CA PHE A 57 -11.64 0.51 -1.65
C PHE A 57 -12.27 1.14 -2.90
N TRP A 58 -13.17 2.11 -2.73
CA TRP A 58 -13.91 2.70 -3.85
C TRP A 58 -13.04 3.56 -4.77
N PRO A 59 -12.20 4.47 -4.24
CA PRO A 59 -11.29 5.25 -5.09
C PRO A 59 -10.35 4.37 -5.92
N TYR A 60 -9.80 3.30 -5.33
CA TYR A 60 -8.98 2.34 -6.07
C TYR A 60 -9.79 1.55 -7.10
N ALA A 61 -10.96 1.04 -6.73
CA ALA A 61 -11.81 0.27 -7.63
C ALA A 61 -12.20 1.09 -8.87
N GLU A 62 -12.63 2.35 -8.67
CA GLU A 62 -12.96 3.26 -9.76
C GLU A 62 -11.75 3.59 -10.62
N TYR A 63 -10.56 3.77 -10.01
CA TYR A 63 -9.34 4.15 -10.74
C TYR A 63 -8.71 3.00 -11.53
N PHE A 64 -8.74 1.76 -11.03
CA PHE A 64 -8.11 0.62 -11.70
C PHE A 64 -9.07 -0.22 -12.55
N CYS A 65 -10.34 -0.32 -12.15
CA CYS A 65 -11.33 -1.13 -12.86
C CYS A 65 -12.39 -0.29 -13.59
N GLY A 66 -12.37 1.04 -13.43
CA GLY A 66 -13.24 1.96 -14.16
C GLY A 66 -12.79 2.22 -15.60
N SER A 67 -13.64 2.93 -16.35
CA SER A 67 -13.30 3.43 -17.69
C SER A 67 -12.25 4.55 -17.61
N LYS A 68 -11.46 4.76 -18.68
CA LYS A 68 -10.41 5.80 -18.74
C LYS A 68 -10.90 7.19 -18.30
N ASP A 69 -12.09 7.59 -18.70
CA ASP A 69 -12.68 8.89 -18.32
C ASP A 69 -12.98 9.02 -16.82
N ILE A 70 -13.31 7.90 -16.17
CA ILE A 70 -13.51 7.83 -14.71
C ILE A 70 -12.16 7.93 -14.01
N ASN A 71 -11.15 7.20 -14.49
CA ASN A 71 -9.82 7.19 -13.90
C ASN A 71 -9.23 8.60 -13.87
N GLN A 72 -9.35 9.35 -14.96
CA GLN A 72 -8.84 10.73 -15.04
C GLN A 72 -9.59 11.66 -14.07
N LYS A 73 -10.90 11.51 -13.90
CA LYS A 73 -11.71 12.30 -12.95
C LYS A 73 -11.48 11.91 -11.48
N LYS A 74 -11.09 10.66 -11.23
CA LYS A 74 -10.90 10.10 -9.88
C LYS A 74 -9.44 10.09 -9.44
N HIS A 75 -8.53 10.65 -10.23
CA HIS A 75 -7.11 10.71 -9.91
C HIS A 75 -6.83 11.30 -8.52
N ASP A 76 -7.48 12.41 -8.16
CA ASP A 76 -7.27 13.04 -6.85
C ASP A 76 -7.84 12.19 -5.70
N ALA A 77 -9.00 11.56 -5.92
CA ALA A 77 -9.59 10.65 -4.93
C ALA A 77 -8.71 9.40 -4.74
N PHE A 78 -8.16 8.87 -5.82
CA PHE A 78 -7.17 7.79 -5.77
C PHE A 78 -5.90 8.23 -5.04
N HIS A 79 -5.40 9.44 -5.31
CA HIS A 79 -4.20 9.95 -4.66
C HIS A 79 -4.38 10.09 -3.13
N VAL A 80 -5.52 10.61 -2.68
CA VAL A 80 -5.86 10.69 -1.25
C VAL A 80 -5.98 9.29 -0.64
N ALA A 81 -6.63 8.35 -1.34
CA ALA A 81 -6.72 6.96 -0.90
C ALA A 81 -5.34 6.29 -0.82
N TRP A 82 -4.44 6.54 -1.78
CA TRP A 82 -3.08 6.03 -1.78
C TRP A 82 -2.25 6.61 -0.64
N LEU A 83 -2.39 7.91 -0.34
CA LEU A 83 -1.75 8.52 0.83
C LEU A 83 -2.26 7.89 2.13
N HIS A 84 -3.57 7.65 2.25
CA HIS A 84 -4.13 6.93 3.40
C HIS A 84 -3.56 5.51 3.50
N HIS A 85 -3.41 4.81 2.38
CA HIS A 85 -2.87 3.47 2.30
C HIS A 85 -1.42 3.40 2.79
N VAL A 86 -0.50 4.19 2.22
CA VAL A 86 0.91 4.17 2.63
C VAL A 86 1.09 4.68 4.06
N ALA A 87 0.23 5.60 4.54
CA ALA A 87 0.26 6.05 5.93
C ALA A 87 -0.18 4.98 6.95
N HIS A 88 -0.94 3.95 6.54
CA HIS A 88 -1.38 2.87 7.43
C HIS A 88 -0.57 1.58 7.29
N ASN A 89 0.30 1.49 6.27
CA ASN A 89 1.03 0.27 5.94
C ASN A 89 2.53 0.55 5.93
N ASP A 90 3.20 0.17 7.02
CA ASP A 90 4.62 0.42 7.29
C ASP A 90 5.59 -0.35 6.39
N HIS A 91 5.14 -1.27 5.54
CA HIS A 91 6.01 -1.91 4.55
C HIS A 91 6.23 -1.06 3.28
N HIS A 92 5.51 0.05 3.17
CA HIS A 92 5.80 1.09 2.18
C HIS A 92 6.88 2.01 2.72
N CYS A 93 7.92 2.29 1.93
CA CYS A 93 8.93 3.25 2.35
C CYS A 93 8.32 4.65 2.54
N GLU A 94 7.30 5.00 1.76
CA GLU A 94 6.57 6.26 1.88
C GLU A 94 5.88 6.45 3.24
N HIS A 95 5.59 5.36 3.96
CA HIS A 95 5.05 5.41 5.33
C HIS A 95 5.93 6.26 6.25
N PHE A 96 7.25 6.03 6.17
CA PHE A 96 8.26 6.71 6.99
C PHE A 96 8.59 8.13 6.49
N ILE A 97 7.99 8.53 5.37
CA ILE A 97 8.23 9.80 4.67
C ILE A 97 6.91 10.58 4.53
N SER A 98 5.82 10.15 5.19
CA SER A 98 4.44 10.57 4.88
C SER A 98 4.09 11.97 5.38
N ASN A 99 4.70 12.98 4.74
CA ASN A 99 4.21 14.34 4.67
C ASN A 99 4.58 14.95 3.30
N TYR A 100 4.44 14.16 2.23
CA TYR A 100 5.02 14.44 0.91
C TYR A 100 4.60 15.80 0.33
N SER A 101 3.39 16.30 0.58
CA SER A 101 2.93 17.62 0.14
C SER A 101 3.57 18.78 0.94
N GLN A 102 3.76 18.59 2.24
CA GLN A 102 4.35 19.57 3.15
C GLN A 102 5.88 19.59 3.01
N ILE A 103 6.48 18.40 2.88
CA ILE A 103 7.90 18.15 2.66
C ILE A 103 8.29 18.60 1.24
N ALA A 104 7.57 18.26 0.16
CA ALA A 104 7.92 18.72 -1.18
C ALA A 104 7.92 20.25 -1.34
N LYS A 105 7.17 20.98 -0.51
CA LYS A 105 7.21 22.44 -0.45
C LYS A 105 8.44 22.95 0.33
N GLN A 106 8.85 22.25 1.38
CA GLN A 106 10.03 22.57 2.19
C GLN A 106 11.36 22.16 1.51
N LEU A 107 11.41 20.99 0.86
CA LEU A 107 12.57 20.48 0.12
C LEU A 107 12.92 21.31 -1.10
N ARG A 108 11.91 21.92 -1.75
CA ARG A 108 12.12 22.85 -2.87
C ARG A 108 12.94 24.07 -2.45
N ASN A 109 12.86 24.45 -1.18
CA ASN A 109 13.56 25.61 -0.63
C ASN A 109 14.86 25.22 0.11
N ASN A 110 15.05 23.94 0.46
CA ASN A 110 16.23 23.44 1.19
C ASN A 110 16.47 21.95 0.88
N PRO A 111 17.18 21.61 -0.21
CA PRO A 111 17.37 20.23 -0.65
C PRO A 111 18.18 19.36 0.32
N GLU A 112 19.06 19.94 1.14
CA GLU A 112 19.85 19.20 2.15
C GLU A 112 18.99 18.65 3.31
N LEU A 113 17.82 19.25 3.57
CA LEU A 113 16.88 18.74 4.58
C LEU A 113 16.19 17.44 4.15
N ALA A 114 16.21 17.09 2.85
CA ALA A 114 15.55 15.89 2.33
C ALA A 114 16.02 14.62 3.03
N GLN A 115 17.32 14.51 3.28
CA GLN A 115 17.92 13.35 3.93
C GLN A 115 17.45 13.19 5.40
N ASN A 116 17.11 14.29 6.08
CA ASN A 116 16.65 14.25 7.47
C ASN A 116 15.16 13.91 7.63
N TYR A 117 14.36 14.10 6.58
CA TYR A 117 12.93 13.73 6.56
C TYR A 117 12.68 12.31 6.01
N LEU A 118 13.68 11.75 5.33
CA LEU A 118 13.69 10.35 4.92
C LEU A 118 14.11 9.51 6.13
N ARG A 119 13.15 9.10 6.96
CA ARG A 119 13.44 7.98 7.87
C ARG A 119 13.61 6.74 7.01
N GLU A 120 14.79 6.13 7.07
CA GLU A 120 15.02 4.83 6.43
C GLU A 120 13.98 3.83 6.97
N MET A 121 13.34 3.10 6.05
CA MET A 121 12.47 2.01 6.42
C MET A 121 13.30 0.97 7.17
N PRO A 122 12.94 0.61 8.41
CA PRO A 122 13.72 -0.34 9.17
C PRO A 122 13.57 -1.75 8.58
N ASP A 123 14.58 -2.61 8.75
CA ASP A 123 14.60 -3.95 8.15
C ASP A 123 13.41 -4.84 8.59
N ASP A 124 12.88 -4.61 9.80
CA ASP A 124 11.73 -5.33 10.35
C ASP A 124 10.37 -4.87 9.77
N ALA A 125 10.37 -3.73 9.06
CA ALA A 125 9.21 -3.24 8.32
C ALA A 125 9.06 -3.92 6.94
N ILE A 126 10.14 -4.49 6.40
CA ILE A 126 10.10 -5.30 5.18
C ILE A 126 9.22 -6.53 5.42
N LEU A 127 8.22 -6.70 4.54
CA LEU A 127 7.22 -7.77 4.62
C LEU A 127 7.65 -9.02 3.84
#